data_AF-A0A498KQF6-F1
#
_entry.id   AF-A0A498KQF6-F1
#
_cell.length_a   1.000
_cell.length_b   1.000
_cell.length_c   1.000
_cell.angle_alpha   90.00
_cell.angle_beta   90.00
_cell.angle_gamma   90.00
#
_symmetry.space_group_name_H-M   'P 1'
#
loop_
_entity.id
_entity.type
_entity.pdbx_description
1 polymer ?
#
loop_
_entity_poly.entity_id
_entity_poly.type
_entity_poly.pdbx_seq_one_letter_code
_entity_poly.pdbx_strand_id
1 'polypeptide(L)'
;MHETRLQLLMQKSLTVMDIDGRQGRLLLPRQQTESKNFLKRNDMDRLKKDKVMRVQLIDSKLEQVPISLGLWKMSSNSKTEESDDPKRTYVLKSQWNHIVKKHGLGKGDVVQVWSFQAIPNDTENGIELHLANMQKGDDGELHLALVLVKRGDQVLEEEGSKGSLAIASTNGRSSSVCNNGASGSAVSHNM
;
A
#
# COMPACT_ATOMS: atom_id res chain seq x y z
N MET A 1 -34.83 3.01 8.41
CA MET A 1 -33.38 3.25 8.25
C MET A 1 -32.86 2.19 7.32
N HIS A 2 -32.33 2.56 6.15
CA HIS A 2 -31.69 1.60 5.26
C HIS A 2 -30.30 1.35 5.81
N GLU A 3 -30.07 0.19 6.41
CA GLU A 3 -28.77 -0.17 6.97
C GLU A 3 -27.74 -0.19 5.83
N THR A 4 -26.91 0.84 5.77
CA THR A 4 -25.68 0.81 4.99
C THR A 4 -24.87 -0.40 5.46
N ARG A 5 -24.77 -1.45 4.63
CA ARG A 5 -24.00 -2.65 4.95
C ARG A 5 -22.51 -2.32 4.99
N LEU A 6 -22.05 -1.84 6.15
CA LEU A 6 -20.66 -1.60 6.44
C LEU A 6 -19.97 -2.94 6.73
N GLN A 7 -18.95 -3.28 5.93
CA GLN A 7 -18.24 -4.55 6.07
C GLN A 7 -16.74 -4.33 6.06
N LEU A 8 -16.04 -4.92 7.04
CA LEU A 8 -14.59 -5.01 7.01
C LEU A 8 -14.18 -6.07 5.97
N LEU A 9 -13.50 -5.63 4.91
CA LEU A 9 -12.98 -6.49 3.85
C LEU A 9 -11.65 -7.09 4.21
N MET A 10 -10.78 -6.28 4.81
CA MET A 10 -9.48 -6.77 5.24
C MET A 10 -8.87 -5.92 6.36
N GLN A 11 -8.03 -6.57 7.16
CA GLN A 11 -7.02 -5.96 8.01
C GLN A 11 -5.68 -6.67 7.75
N LYS A 12 -4.62 -5.90 7.49
CA LYS A 12 -3.27 -6.46 7.34
C LYS A 12 -2.19 -5.46 7.72
N SER A 13 -1.02 -5.97 8.08
CA SER A 13 0.21 -5.20 8.10
C SER A 13 0.74 -5.06 6.66
N LEU A 14 1.10 -3.83 6.28
CA LEU A 14 1.64 -3.53 4.96
C LEU A 14 3.03 -4.14 4.79
N THR A 15 3.19 -4.88 3.71
CA THR A 15 4.47 -5.47 3.31
C THR A 15 5.25 -4.52 2.41
N VAL A 16 6.53 -4.82 2.16
CA VAL A 16 7.36 -4.07 1.19
C VAL A 16 6.68 -4.03 -0.19
N MET A 17 6.02 -5.12 -0.59
CA MET A 17 5.33 -5.20 -1.89
C MET A 17 4.10 -4.30 -1.98
N ASP A 18 3.47 -3.98 -0.84
CA ASP A 18 2.33 -3.08 -0.80
C ASP A 18 2.76 -1.61 -0.90
N ILE A 19 3.94 -1.25 -0.36
CA ILE A 19 4.43 0.14 -0.38
C ILE A 19 5.39 0.43 -1.56
N ASP A 20 5.85 -0.60 -2.26
CA ASP A 20 6.74 -0.44 -3.41
C ASP A 20 6.04 0.33 -4.54
N GLY A 21 6.58 1.53 -4.81
CA GLY A 21 6.10 2.42 -5.87
C GLY A 21 6.07 1.78 -7.25
N ARG A 22 6.89 0.76 -7.52
CA ARG A 22 6.90 0.02 -8.79
C ARG A 22 5.70 -0.92 -8.92
N GLN A 23 5.22 -1.48 -7.80
CA GLN A 23 4.07 -2.39 -7.77
C GLN A 23 2.75 -1.61 -7.80
N GLY A 24 2.68 -0.49 -7.07
CA GLY A 24 1.57 0.45 -7.16
C GLY A 24 0.20 -0.11 -6.81
N ARG A 25 0.15 -1.10 -5.91
CA ARG A 25 -1.07 -1.84 -5.61
C ARG A 25 -1.13 -2.38 -4.19
N LEU A 26 -2.36 -2.48 -3.66
CA LEU A 26 -2.67 -3.19 -2.43
C LEU A 26 -3.44 -4.47 -2.75
N LEU A 27 -2.90 -5.61 -2.36
CA LEU A 27 -3.64 -6.89 -2.42
C LEU A 27 -4.55 -7.02 -1.21
N LEU A 28 -5.83 -7.29 -1.47
CA LEU A 28 -6.82 -7.65 -0.46
C LEU A 28 -6.78 -9.18 -0.29
N PRO A 29 -6.41 -9.69 0.91
CA PRO A 29 -6.26 -11.13 1.12
C PRO A 29 -7.56 -11.90 0.87
N ARG A 30 -7.52 -12.88 -0.05
CA ARG A 30 -8.69 -13.68 -0.44
C ARG A 30 -9.40 -14.29 0.76
N GLN A 31 -8.67 -14.82 1.73
CA GLN A 31 -9.24 -15.47 2.93
C GLN A 31 -10.11 -14.51 3.76
N GLN A 32 -9.86 -13.19 3.67
CA GLN A 32 -10.64 -12.19 4.39
C GLN A 32 -11.82 -11.67 3.56
N THR A 33 -11.72 -11.71 2.22
CA THR A 33 -12.74 -11.18 1.31
C THR A 33 -13.69 -12.21 0.72
N GLU A 34 -13.32 -13.49 0.67
CA GLU A 34 -14.07 -14.52 -0.07
C GLU A 34 -15.48 -14.74 0.47
N SER A 35 -15.65 -14.71 1.80
CA SER A 35 -16.96 -14.81 2.45
C SER A 35 -17.71 -13.48 2.51
N LYS A 36 -17.10 -12.39 2.05
CA LYS A 36 -17.69 -11.05 2.08
C LYS A 36 -18.47 -10.84 0.78
N ASN A 37 -19.80 -10.90 0.86
CA ASN A 37 -20.69 -10.54 -0.24
C ASN A 37 -20.79 -9.01 -0.40
N PHE A 38 -19.65 -8.34 -0.49
CA PHE A 38 -19.57 -6.87 -0.51
C PHE A 38 -19.84 -6.26 -1.89
N LEU A 39 -19.67 -7.05 -2.94
CA LEU A 39 -20.06 -6.70 -4.30
C LEU A 39 -21.47 -7.19 -4.58
N LYS A 40 -22.27 -6.32 -5.18
CA LYS A 40 -23.54 -6.73 -5.78
C LYS A 40 -23.28 -7.64 -6.98
N ARG A 41 -24.30 -8.38 -7.39
CA ARG A 41 -24.20 -9.27 -8.56
C ARG A 41 -23.77 -8.51 -9.81
N ASN A 42 -24.38 -7.36 -10.08
CA ASN A 42 -24.05 -6.54 -11.23
C ASN A 42 -22.61 -5.98 -11.17
N ASP A 43 -22.15 -5.55 -10.00
CA ASP A 43 -20.77 -5.08 -9.80
C ASP A 43 -19.76 -6.21 -10.01
N MET A 44 -20.07 -7.39 -9.49
CA MET A 44 -19.26 -8.59 -9.68
C MET A 44 -19.18 -8.97 -11.16
N ASP A 45 -20.31 -8.95 -11.88
CA ASP A 45 -20.36 -9.30 -13.29
C ASP A 45 -19.57 -8.29 -14.14
N ARG A 46 -19.71 -6.99 -13.84
CA ARG A 46 -18.90 -5.92 -14.43
C ARG A 46 -17.42 -6.12 -14.15
N LEU A 47 -17.04 -6.38 -12.90
CA LEU A 47 -15.64 -6.63 -12.53
C LEU A 47 -15.07 -7.89 -13.18
N LYS A 48 -15.86 -8.96 -13.34
CA LYS A 48 -15.43 -10.18 -14.06
C LYS A 48 -15.24 -9.92 -15.55
N LYS A 49 -16.11 -9.11 -16.17
CA LYS A 49 -16.04 -8.73 -17.58
C LYS A 49 -14.85 -7.81 -17.86
N ASP A 50 -14.80 -6.68 -17.16
CA ASP A 50 -13.87 -5.59 -17.45
C ASP A 50 -12.53 -5.74 -16.72
N LYS A 51 -12.41 -6.71 -15.80
CA LYS A 51 -11.26 -7.00 -14.92
C LYS A 51 -10.90 -5.89 -13.94
N VAL A 52 -11.45 -4.71 -14.12
CA VAL A 52 -11.27 -3.53 -13.29
C VAL A 52 -12.57 -2.73 -13.24
N MET A 53 -12.85 -2.14 -12.08
CA MET A 53 -13.96 -1.25 -11.83
C MET A 53 -13.43 -0.04 -11.06
N ARG A 54 -13.89 1.17 -11.41
CA ARG A 54 -13.60 2.37 -10.61
C ARG A 54 -14.59 2.45 -9.46
N VAL A 55 -14.08 2.76 -8.27
CA VAL A 55 -14.87 2.93 -7.04
C VAL A 55 -14.31 4.12 -6.27
N GLN A 56 -15.13 4.75 -5.43
CA GLN A 56 -14.64 5.79 -4.53
C GLN A 56 -14.00 5.17 -3.28
N LEU A 57 -12.87 5.71 -2.86
CA LEU A 57 -12.24 5.38 -1.60
C LEU A 57 -12.11 6.62 -0.74
N ILE A 58 -12.66 6.57 0.48
CA ILE A 58 -12.42 7.57 1.51
C ILE A 58 -11.10 7.22 2.20
N ASP A 59 -10.12 8.12 2.11
CA ASP A 59 -8.82 7.92 2.74
C ASP A 59 -8.82 8.32 4.23
N SER A 60 -7.67 8.15 4.90
CA SER A 60 -7.55 8.45 6.33
C SER A 60 -7.65 9.94 6.69
N LYS A 61 -7.67 10.85 5.72
CA LYS A 61 -7.95 12.28 5.89
C LYS A 61 -9.38 12.64 5.50
N LEU A 62 -10.24 11.62 5.29
CA LEU A 62 -11.64 11.74 4.90
C LEU A 62 -11.84 12.33 3.49
N GLU A 63 -10.81 12.29 2.65
CA GLU A 63 -10.92 12.72 1.25
C GLU A 63 -11.34 11.54 0.37
N GLN A 64 -12.25 11.81 -0.57
CA GLN A 64 -12.67 10.84 -1.59
C GLN A 64 -11.68 10.83 -2.75
N VAL A 65 -11.12 9.66 -3.04
CA VAL A 65 -10.23 9.43 -4.16
C VAL A 65 -10.75 8.30 -5.04
N PRO A 66 -10.84 8.50 -6.38
CA PRO A 66 -11.27 7.45 -7.28
C PRO A 66 -10.15 6.40 -7.41
N ILE A 67 -10.43 5.16 -7.03
CA ILE A 67 -9.47 4.06 -7.06
C ILE A 67 -9.96 2.92 -7.96
N SER A 68 -9.03 2.16 -8.53
CA SER A 68 -9.35 1.00 -9.36
C SER A 68 -9.38 -0.26 -8.52
N LEU A 69 -10.56 -0.88 -8.36
CA LEU A 69 -10.73 -2.22 -7.84
C LEU A 69 -10.60 -3.22 -8.99
N GLY A 70 -9.64 -4.13 -8.90
CA GLY A 70 -9.40 -5.18 -9.89
C GLY A 70 -9.56 -6.58 -9.32
N LEU A 71 -9.76 -7.55 -10.22
CA LEU A 71 -9.76 -8.97 -9.89
C LEU A 71 -8.55 -9.64 -10.55
N TRP A 72 -7.58 -10.07 -9.74
CA TRP A 72 -6.34 -10.64 -10.24
C TRP A 72 -6.32 -12.16 -10.08
N LYS A 73 -6.14 -12.87 -11.20
CA LYS A 73 -5.88 -14.32 -11.24
C LYS A 73 -4.48 -14.60 -10.71
N MET A 74 -4.38 -15.36 -9.63
CA MET A 74 -3.10 -15.91 -9.19
C MET A 74 -2.71 -17.06 -10.12
N SER A 75 -1.46 -17.07 -10.61
CA SER A 75 -0.91 -18.26 -11.26
C SER A 75 -0.85 -19.39 -10.23
N SER A 76 -1.68 -20.41 -10.38
CA SER A 76 -1.54 -21.63 -9.58
C SER A 76 -0.48 -22.52 -10.23
N ASN A 77 0.64 -22.72 -9.55
CA ASN A 77 1.62 -23.73 -9.94
C ASN A 77 1.12 -25.17 -9.63
N SER A 78 -0.06 -25.32 -9.02
CA SER A 78 -0.67 -26.61 -8.69
C SER A 78 -1.71 -27.01 -9.73
N LYS A 79 -1.43 -28.08 -10.47
CA LYS A 79 -2.36 -28.83 -11.32
C LYS A 79 -3.34 -29.66 -10.46
N THR A 80 -4.07 -29.02 -9.56
CA THR A 80 -5.20 -29.69 -8.89
C THR A 80 -6.46 -29.26 -9.61
N GLU A 81 -6.82 -30.07 -10.62
CA GLU A 81 -7.92 -29.90 -11.56
C GLU A 81 -9.31 -30.19 -10.94
N GLU A 82 -9.59 -29.67 -9.75
CA GLU A 82 -10.88 -29.93 -9.09
C GLU A 82 -11.70 -28.67 -8.76
N SER A 83 -11.20 -27.49 -9.13
CA SER A 83 -12.02 -26.27 -9.10
C SER A 83 -11.88 -25.50 -10.41
N ASP A 84 -12.94 -25.50 -11.22
CA ASP A 84 -13.02 -24.77 -12.51
C ASP A 84 -12.82 -23.25 -12.37
N ASP A 85 -12.86 -22.71 -11.15
CA ASP A 85 -12.59 -21.30 -10.88
C ASP A 85 -11.15 -21.07 -10.40
N PRO A 86 -10.30 -20.36 -11.17
CA PRO A 86 -8.95 -20.06 -10.73
C PRO A 86 -8.97 -19.17 -9.48
N LYS A 87 -7.99 -19.35 -8.58
CA LYS A 87 -7.85 -18.52 -7.38
C LYS A 87 -7.67 -17.05 -7.78
N ARG A 88 -8.67 -16.22 -7.48
CA ARG A 88 -8.65 -14.78 -7.74
C ARG A 88 -8.55 -13.99 -6.42
N THR A 89 -7.87 -12.85 -6.45
CA THR A 89 -7.77 -11.93 -5.33
C THR A 89 -8.14 -10.53 -5.77
N TYR A 90 -8.78 -9.75 -4.88
CA TYR A 90 -9.04 -8.35 -5.15
C TYR A 90 -7.76 -7.52 -4.99
N VAL A 91 -7.65 -6.47 -5.78
CA VAL A 91 -6.50 -5.57 -5.76
C VAL A 91 -6.95 -4.12 -5.97
N LEU A 92 -6.45 -3.22 -5.14
CA LEU A 92 -6.59 -1.78 -5.34
C LEU A 92 -5.36 -1.26 -6.09
N LYS A 93 -5.58 -0.50 -7.17
CA LYS A 93 -4.53 0.05 -8.05
C LYS A 93 -4.74 1.54 -8.31
N SER A 94 -4.02 2.10 -9.29
CA SER A 94 -4.08 3.48 -9.82
C SER A 94 -3.71 4.56 -8.81
N GLN A 95 -4.50 4.76 -7.75
CA GLN A 95 -4.24 5.79 -6.72
C GLN A 95 -3.53 5.28 -5.47
N TRP A 96 -3.29 3.97 -5.36
CA TRP A 96 -2.67 3.40 -4.18
C TRP A 96 -1.31 4.04 -3.82
N ASN A 97 -0.42 4.24 -4.80
CA ASN A 97 0.86 4.92 -4.57
C ASN A 97 0.70 6.36 -4.07
N HIS A 98 -0.32 7.07 -4.57
CA HIS A 98 -0.61 8.42 -4.13
C HIS A 98 -1.03 8.41 -2.66
N ILE A 99 -1.92 7.49 -2.27
CA ILE A 99 -2.36 7.29 -0.88
C ILE A 99 -1.17 6.97 0.02
N VAL A 100 -0.30 6.04 -0.38
CA VAL A 100 0.92 5.67 0.38
C VAL A 100 1.78 6.90 0.65
N LYS A 101 2.07 7.71 -0.37
CA LYS A 101 2.86 8.94 -0.22
C LYS A 101 2.16 10.00 0.62
N LYS A 102 0.87 10.25 0.35
CA LYS A 102 0.05 11.29 0.99
C LYS A 102 -0.09 11.08 2.50
N HIS A 103 -0.18 9.82 2.93
CA HIS A 103 -0.36 9.46 4.34
C HIS A 103 0.92 8.92 5.01
N GLY A 104 2.04 8.92 4.28
CA GLY A 104 3.32 8.39 4.76
C GLY A 104 3.20 6.93 5.24
N LEU A 105 2.52 6.09 4.47
CA LEU A 105 2.33 4.68 4.83
C LEU A 105 3.64 3.91 4.68
N GLY A 106 4.03 3.19 5.73
CA GLY A 106 5.27 2.44 5.80
C GLY A 106 5.06 0.94 5.91
N LYS A 107 6.16 0.18 5.75
CA LYS A 107 6.19 -1.25 6.06
C LYS A 107 5.83 -1.42 7.54
N GLY A 108 4.99 -2.40 7.85
CA GLY A 108 4.56 -2.67 9.22
C GLY A 108 3.29 -1.92 9.63
N ASP A 109 2.94 -0.81 8.98
CA ASP A 109 1.68 -0.10 9.23
C ASP A 109 0.50 -1.07 9.05
N VAL A 110 -0.43 -1.08 10.01
CA VAL A 110 -1.63 -1.90 9.96
C VAL A 110 -2.76 -1.07 9.41
N VAL A 111 -3.33 -1.50 8.29
CA VAL A 111 -4.46 -0.85 7.64
C VAL A 111 -5.67 -1.78 7.57
N GLN A 112 -6.85 -1.16 7.55
CA GLN A 112 -8.11 -1.80 7.24
C GLN A 112 -8.70 -1.22 5.96
N VAL A 113 -9.40 -2.07 5.20
CA VAL A 113 -10.27 -1.65 4.11
C VAL A 113 -11.69 -2.06 4.45
N TRP A 114 -12.59 -1.09 4.45
CA TRP A 114 -14.01 -1.27 4.67
C TRP A 114 -14.77 -1.02 3.36
N SER A 115 -15.90 -1.69 3.19
CA SER A 115 -16.85 -1.41 2.12
C SER A 115 -18.19 -0.96 2.67
N PHE A 116 -18.85 -0.09 1.94
CA PHE A 116 -20.21 0.33 2.22
C PHE A 116 -20.88 0.78 0.92
N GLN A 117 -22.22 0.82 0.93
CA GLN A 117 -23.00 1.34 -0.19
C GLN A 117 -23.34 2.81 0.08
N ALA A 118 -23.07 3.69 -0.88
CA ALA A 118 -23.35 5.12 -0.79
C ALA A 118 -24.34 5.55 -1.86
N ILE A 119 -25.07 6.61 -1.60
CA ILE A 119 -25.94 7.25 -2.60
C ILE A 119 -25.03 8.13 -3.48
N PRO A 120 -25.18 8.12 -4.82
CA PRO A 120 -24.43 9.02 -5.69
C PRO A 120 -24.69 10.49 -5.33
N ASN A 121 -23.62 11.29 -5.23
CA ASN A 121 -23.70 12.69 -4.78
C ASN A 121 -24.10 13.68 -5.90
N ASP A 122 -24.19 13.24 -7.15
CA ASP A 122 -24.12 14.15 -8.32
C ASP A 122 -25.49 14.58 -8.87
N THR A 123 -26.55 14.56 -8.08
CA THR A 123 -27.85 15.06 -8.55
C THR A 123 -28.53 15.85 -7.44
N GLU A 124 -29.01 17.06 -7.74
CA GLU A 124 -29.97 17.78 -6.88
C GLU A 124 -31.21 16.93 -6.59
N ASN A 125 -31.48 15.93 -7.44
CA ASN A 125 -32.51 14.91 -7.29
C ASN A 125 -31.95 13.54 -6.83
N GLY A 126 -30.72 13.46 -6.33
CA GLY A 126 -30.00 12.22 -6.08
C GLY A 126 -30.68 11.35 -5.04
N ILE A 127 -31.32 11.98 -4.05
CA ILE A 127 -32.16 11.31 -3.05
C ILE A 127 -33.45 10.80 -3.70
N GLU A 128 -34.13 11.60 -4.52
CA GLU A 128 -35.40 11.23 -5.17
C GLU A 128 -35.21 10.10 -6.21
N LEU A 129 -34.17 10.20 -7.04
CA LEU A 129 -33.78 9.16 -8.00
C LEU A 129 -33.35 7.89 -7.28
N HIS A 130 -32.59 8.00 -6.19
CA HIS A 130 -32.22 6.84 -5.39
C HIS A 130 -33.46 6.17 -4.78
N LEU A 131 -34.40 6.92 -4.19
CA LEU A 131 -35.65 6.39 -3.65
C LEU A 131 -36.51 5.69 -4.72
N ALA A 132 -36.57 6.24 -5.94
CA ALA A 132 -37.24 5.60 -7.07
C ALA A 132 -36.52 4.33 -7.54
N ASN A 133 -35.18 4.31 -7.52
CA ASN A 133 -34.38 3.15 -7.90
C ASN A 133 -34.31 2.07 -6.80
N MET A 134 -34.54 2.43 -5.53
CA MET A 134 -34.68 1.48 -4.42
C MET A 134 -35.90 0.57 -4.61
N GLN A 135 -36.99 1.08 -5.20
CA GLN A 135 -38.15 0.25 -5.60
C GLN A 135 -37.79 -0.74 -6.72
N LYS A 136 -36.66 -0.52 -7.40
CA LYS A 136 -36.09 -1.35 -8.47
C LYS A 136 -34.93 -2.24 -8.00
N GLY A 137 -34.59 -2.20 -6.70
CA GLY A 137 -33.51 -3.02 -6.11
C GLY A 137 -32.10 -2.45 -6.26
N ASP A 138 -31.95 -1.16 -6.58
CA ASP A 138 -30.64 -0.50 -6.63
C ASP A 138 -30.30 0.15 -5.29
N ASP A 139 -29.43 -0.50 -4.53
CA ASP A 139 -29.01 -0.14 -3.17
C ASP A 139 -27.77 0.78 -3.11
N GLY A 140 -27.42 1.49 -4.19
CA GLY A 140 -26.34 2.51 -4.20
C GLY A 140 -25.05 2.12 -4.93
N GLU A 141 -24.01 2.95 -4.82
CA GLU A 141 -22.69 2.69 -5.39
C GLU A 141 -21.73 2.16 -4.31
N LEU A 142 -20.88 1.21 -4.69
CA LEU A 142 -19.85 0.68 -3.80
C LEU A 142 -18.79 1.74 -3.52
N HIS A 143 -18.65 2.09 -2.24
CA HIS A 143 -17.56 2.90 -1.73
C HIS A 143 -16.68 2.06 -0.79
N LEU A 144 -15.41 2.45 -0.71
CA LEU A 144 -14.43 1.89 0.20
C LEU A 144 -13.97 2.95 1.20
N ALA A 145 -13.51 2.52 2.36
CA ALA A 145 -12.79 3.37 3.30
C ALA A 145 -11.48 2.71 3.72
N LEU A 146 -10.41 3.50 3.74
CA LEU A 146 -9.11 3.09 4.24
C LEU A 146 -8.88 3.66 5.63
N VAL A 147 -8.65 2.78 6.60
CA VAL A 147 -8.36 3.18 7.99
C VAL A 147 -6.96 2.72 8.35
N LEU A 148 -6.12 3.66 8.78
CA LEU A 148 -4.85 3.35 9.42
C LEU A 148 -5.12 3.02 10.89
N VAL A 149 -4.86 1.77 11.29
CA VAL A 149 -5.14 1.26 12.65
C VAL A 149 -3.95 1.46 13.57
N LYS A 150 -2.74 1.17 13.07
CA LYS A 150 -1.50 1.24 13.86
C LYS A 150 -0.33 1.57 12.95
N ARG A 151 0.59 2.42 13.42
CA ARG A 151 1.88 2.64 12.77
C ARG A 151 2.83 1.48 13.05
N GLY A 152 3.55 1.03 12.03
CA GLY A 152 4.67 0.12 12.16
C GLY A 152 5.87 0.83 12.78
N ASP A 153 6.78 0.06 13.36
CA ASP A 153 8.04 0.57 13.84
C ASP A 153 8.88 0.97 12.62
N GLN A 154 8.92 2.28 12.33
CA GLN A 154 9.73 2.80 11.24
C GLN A 154 11.18 2.85 11.71
N VAL A 155 12.01 1.90 11.26
CA VAL A 155 13.46 2.14 11.25
C VAL A 155 13.70 3.15 10.13
N LEU A 156 13.93 4.40 10.52
CA LEU A 156 14.42 5.42 9.61
C LEU A 156 15.81 4.98 9.17
N GLU A 157 15.92 4.37 7.99
CA GLU A 157 17.20 4.29 7.30
C GLU A 157 17.56 5.73 6.95
N GLU A 158 18.50 6.33 7.69
CA GLU A 158 19.09 7.61 7.32
C GLU A 158 19.66 7.46 5.91
N GLU A 159 19.06 8.16 4.95
CA GLU A 159 19.61 8.35 3.61
C GLU A 159 20.98 9.02 3.75
N GLY A 160 22.03 8.20 3.73
CA GLY A 160 23.42 8.64 3.76
C GLY A 160 23.68 9.61 2.62
N SER A 161 23.82 10.88 2.98
CA SER A 161 24.25 11.97 2.12
C SER A 161 25.56 11.61 1.42
N LYS A 162 25.49 11.16 0.16
CA LYS A 162 26.64 11.12 -0.75
C LYS A 162 26.92 12.53 -1.25
N GLY A 163 27.38 13.40 -0.35
CA GLY A 163 28.11 14.60 -0.72
C GLY A 163 29.58 14.24 -0.96
N SER A 164 29.99 14.09 -2.23
CA SER A 164 31.41 14.09 -2.59
C SER A 164 32.00 15.49 -2.31
N LEU A 165 32.59 15.67 -1.15
CA LEU A 165 33.54 16.76 -0.89
C LEU A 165 34.91 16.28 -1.35
N ALA A 166 35.28 16.69 -2.56
CA ALA A 166 36.66 16.66 -3.03
C ALA A 166 37.48 17.63 -2.17
N ILE A 167 38.31 17.11 -1.27
CA ILE A 167 39.35 17.89 -0.58
C ILE A 167 40.67 17.59 -1.27
N ALA A 168 41.09 18.54 -2.12
CA ALA A 168 42.41 18.56 -2.70
C ALA A 168 43.46 18.79 -1.60
N SER A 169 44.38 17.84 -1.47
CA SER A 169 45.55 17.90 -0.60
C SER A 169 46.73 18.47 -1.38
N THR A 170 47.23 19.66 -0.99
CA THR A 170 48.61 20.08 -1.27
C THR A 170 49.16 21.02 -0.19
N ASN A 171 50.05 20.44 0.63
CA ASN A 171 51.33 20.97 1.14
C ASN A 171 51.49 22.45 1.50
N GLY A 172 51.75 22.69 2.79
CA GLY A 172 52.34 23.93 3.31
C GLY A 172 53.15 23.67 4.58
N ARG A 173 54.44 23.36 4.40
CA ARG A 173 55.50 23.27 5.43
C ARG A 173 55.51 24.49 6.36
N SER A 174 55.62 24.30 7.67
CA SER A 174 56.53 25.07 8.55
C SER A 174 56.71 24.42 9.93
N SER A 175 57.99 24.27 10.31
CA SER A 175 58.65 24.24 11.63
C SER A 175 57.89 23.71 12.85
N SER A 176 58.46 22.86 13.71
CA SER A 176 59.69 23.16 14.46
C SER A 176 60.31 21.93 15.12
N VAL A 177 61.59 22.09 15.46
CA VAL A 177 62.53 21.13 16.04
C VAL A 177 62.28 20.88 17.52
N CYS A 178 62.41 19.63 17.97
CA CYS A 178 63.11 19.29 19.22
C CYS A 178 63.70 17.88 19.17
N ASN A 179 64.99 17.81 19.49
CA ASN A 179 65.90 16.66 19.48
C ASN A 179 65.98 15.97 20.84
N ASN A 180 66.70 14.82 20.82
CA ASN A 180 67.31 14.05 21.92
C ASN A 180 66.41 12.93 22.47
N GLY A 181 66.84 11.67 22.62
CA GLY A 181 68.13 11.02 22.43
C GLY A 181 68.12 9.63 23.13
N ALA A 182 69.16 8.84 22.87
CA ALA A 182 69.64 7.65 23.61
C ALA A 182 69.08 6.24 23.31
N SER A 183 69.93 5.47 22.61
CA SER A 183 70.62 4.23 23.05
C SER A 183 69.91 2.87 23.20
N GLY A 184 70.56 1.83 22.62
CA GLY A 184 70.50 0.40 23.03
C GLY A 184 69.96 -0.53 21.93
N SER A 185 70.77 -1.12 21.04
CA SER A 185 71.64 -2.33 21.16
C SER A 185 70.93 -3.70 20.99
N ALA A 186 71.47 -4.45 20.01
CA ALA A 186 71.67 -5.91 19.91
C ALA A 186 70.53 -6.92 19.59
N VAL A 187 70.65 -7.50 18.38
CA VAL A 187 70.84 -8.94 18.03
C VAL A 187 69.92 -10.01 18.64
N SER A 188 69.29 -10.83 17.76
CA SER A 188 69.41 -12.30 17.80
C SER A 188 69.01 -12.95 16.46
N HIS A 189 69.91 -13.80 15.95
CA HIS A 189 69.63 -14.90 15.04
C HIS A 189 68.72 -15.95 15.70
N ASN A 190 67.91 -16.69 14.93
CA ASN A 190 68.06 -18.15 14.85
C ASN A 190 67.19 -18.77 13.76
N MET A 191 67.84 -19.71 13.04
CA MET A 191 67.35 -20.84 12.23
C MET A 191 66.58 -20.55 10.93
#